data_AF-A0A353FKI7-F1
#
_entry.id   AF-A0A353FKI7-F1
#
_cell.length_a   1.000
_cell.length_b   1.000
_cell.length_c   1.000
_cell.angle_alpha   90.00
_cell.angle_beta   90.00
_cell.angle_gamma   90.00
#
_symmetry.space_group_name_H-M   'P 1'
#
loop_
_entity.id
_entity.type
_entity.pdbx_description
1 polymer ?
#
loop_
_entity_poly.entity_id
_entity_poly.type
_entity_poly.pdbx_seq_one_letter_code
_entity_poly.pdbx_strand_id
1 'polypeptide(L)'
;MRILTWLGSGVFLLACGMITAPPQLPSLIEVEEAKQENVEEWLLLEAVEKAWWEIGPAEARQVAVGFEHSPRVAVLLQDLQALGQSAEEFERFWVQNWEENPGFLSAYLAARACQDPDIRGSLAGQSLRFKPDFVQARILRIGARPFRVGDEEGLQRLITILSNHPGCAEGWRLLGHLASLHGRDDIALRAALTEPWVNTHSSEFVMQTKVRAALAAGEFNTALQILDAESAPLSKESRLLLATVLVESGRPEESREVLETLLSSFPQDHNVLFNLGVLYRDYLGNKEQAITYFRIFLEDESGAGLPLPQMLQARLWLKVMTSK
;
A
#
# COMPACT_ATOMS: atom_id res chain seq x y z
N MET A 1 -22.43 -67.96 -20.66
CA MET A 1 -22.58 -67.51 -19.26
C MET A 1 -22.92 -66.02 -19.30
N ARG A 2 -24.19 -65.60 -19.37
CA ARG A 2 -25.15 -65.32 -18.27
C ARG A 2 -24.61 -64.42 -17.14
N ILE A 3 -24.85 -63.12 -17.31
CA ILE A 3 -25.43 -62.08 -16.41
C ILE A 3 -25.71 -62.49 -14.95
N LEU A 4 -25.29 -61.66 -13.97
CA LEU A 4 -26.12 -61.10 -12.88
C LEU A 4 -25.35 -60.12 -11.96
N THR A 5 -25.72 -58.84 -12.08
CA THR A 5 -25.91 -57.77 -11.07
C THR A 5 -25.27 -57.86 -9.68
N TRP A 6 -24.65 -56.74 -9.26
CA TRP A 6 -24.93 -56.17 -7.94
C TRP A 6 -24.94 -54.64 -7.99
N LEU A 7 -26.12 -54.07 -7.74
CA LEU A 7 -26.37 -52.66 -7.48
C LEU A 7 -25.83 -52.36 -6.08
N GLY A 8 -24.80 -51.52 -6.00
CA GLY A 8 -24.29 -50.95 -4.75
C GLY A 8 -24.49 -49.44 -4.77
N SER A 9 -25.53 -49.00 -4.09
CA SER A 9 -26.01 -47.64 -3.93
C SER A 9 -24.89 -46.67 -3.48
N GLY A 10 -24.29 -45.97 -4.44
CA GLY A 10 -23.51 -44.77 -4.15
C GLY A 10 -24.47 -43.65 -3.78
N VAL A 11 -24.65 -43.42 -2.49
CA VAL A 11 -25.30 -42.23 -1.96
C VAL A 11 -24.53 -41.03 -2.50
N PHE A 12 -25.06 -40.37 -3.53
CA PHE A 12 -24.66 -39.02 -3.90
C PHE A 12 -25.10 -38.10 -2.76
N LEU A 13 -24.23 -37.92 -1.78
CA LEU A 13 -24.28 -36.74 -0.94
C LEU A 13 -23.99 -35.55 -1.85
N LEU A 14 -25.07 -34.95 -2.35
CA LEU A 14 -25.06 -33.59 -2.87
C LEU A 14 -24.63 -32.69 -1.71
N ALA A 15 -23.32 -32.54 -1.55
CA ALA A 15 -22.77 -31.40 -0.84
C ALA A 15 -23.16 -30.17 -1.67
N CYS A 16 -24.28 -29.53 -1.31
CA CYS A 16 -24.58 -28.16 -1.69
C CYS A 16 -23.55 -27.23 -1.03
N GLY A 17 -22.29 -27.36 -1.42
CA GLY A 17 -21.35 -26.26 -1.35
C GLY A 17 -21.71 -25.38 -2.54
N MET A 18 -22.36 -24.25 -2.30
CA MET A 18 -22.38 -23.18 -3.28
C MET A 18 -20.93 -22.88 -3.64
N ILE A 19 -20.48 -23.32 -4.81
CA ILE A 19 -19.23 -22.85 -5.41
C ILE A 19 -19.53 -21.42 -5.84
N THR A 20 -19.52 -20.49 -4.90
CA THR A 20 -19.52 -19.06 -5.22
C THR A 20 -18.17 -18.81 -5.89
N ALA A 21 -18.20 -18.40 -7.16
CA ALA A 21 -17.00 -17.93 -7.84
C ALA A 21 -16.30 -16.89 -6.95
N PRO A 22 -14.96 -16.84 -6.93
CA PRO A 22 -14.25 -15.82 -6.17
C PRO A 22 -14.77 -14.44 -6.60
N PRO A 23 -15.10 -13.51 -5.67
CA PRO A 23 -15.43 -12.13 -5.99
C PRO A 23 -14.45 -11.54 -7.01
N GLN A 24 -15.01 -10.89 -8.00
CA GLN A 24 -14.29 -10.26 -9.10
C GLN A 24 -14.24 -8.76 -8.86
N LEU A 25 -13.19 -8.12 -9.36
CA LEU A 25 -13.10 -6.66 -9.30
C LEU A 25 -14.16 -6.02 -10.21
N PRO A 26 -14.83 -4.95 -9.75
CA PRO A 26 -15.83 -4.24 -10.56
C PRO A 26 -15.19 -3.68 -11.83
N SER A 27 -15.91 -3.74 -12.93
CA SER A 27 -15.49 -3.21 -14.23
C SER A 27 -15.16 -1.72 -14.17
N LEU A 28 -14.35 -1.24 -15.12
CA LEU A 28 -14.04 0.19 -15.21
C LEU A 28 -15.29 1.05 -15.46
N ILE A 29 -16.31 0.49 -16.10
CA ILE A 29 -17.59 1.17 -16.32
C ILE A 29 -18.31 1.37 -14.99
N GLU A 30 -18.44 0.32 -14.16
CA GLU A 30 -19.07 0.42 -12.84
C GLU A 30 -18.34 1.41 -11.91
N VAL A 31 -17.01 1.48 -12.03
CA VAL A 31 -16.23 2.47 -11.30
C VAL A 31 -16.50 3.90 -11.79
N GLU A 32 -16.58 4.09 -13.10
CA GLU A 32 -16.88 5.41 -13.69
C GLU A 32 -18.32 5.86 -13.39
N GLU A 33 -19.29 4.96 -13.43
CA GLU A 33 -20.67 5.26 -13.03
C GLU A 33 -20.72 5.72 -11.57
N ALA A 34 -20.04 5.02 -10.67
CA ALA A 34 -19.93 5.44 -9.26
C ALA A 34 -19.18 6.78 -9.07
N LYS A 35 -18.29 7.17 -9.99
CA LYS A 35 -17.70 8.52 -10.03
C LYS A 35 -18.76 9.55 -10.33
N GLN A 36 -19.50 9.35 -11.41
CA GLN A 36 -20.51 10.29 -11.90
C GLN A 36 -21.63 10.50 -10.88
N GLU A 37 -22.03 9.45 -10.16
CA GLU A 37 -23.02 9.54 -9.07
C GLU A 37 -22.61 10.50 -7.94
N ASN A 38 -21.31 10.76 -7.77
CA ASN A 38 -20.78 11.61 -6.71
C ASN A 38 -20.06 12.85 -7.24
N VAL A 39 -20.33 13.28 -8.48
CA VAL A 39 -19.63 14.39 -9.15
C VAL A 39 -19.64 15.70 -8.37
N GLU A 40 -20.75 16.03 -7.70
CA GLU A 40 -20.85 17.24 -6.91
C GLU A 40 -19.91 17.24 -5.71
N GLU A 41 -19.75 16.10 -5.04
CA GLU A 41 -18.81 15.94 -3.94
C GLU A 41 -17.37 16.04 -4.42
N TRP A 42 -17.05 15.55 -5.63
CA TRP A 42 -15.72 15.70 -6.22
C TRP A 42 -15.37 17.15 -6.51
N LEU A 43 -16.28 17.90 -7.12
CA LEU A 43 -16.11 19.33 -7.37
C LEU A 43 -15.93 20.11 -6.06
N LEU A 44 -16.61 19.69 -5.00
CA LEU A 44 -16.43 20.27 -3.67
C LEU A 44 -15.01 20.00 -3.11
N LEU A 45 -14.52 18.77 -3.21
CA LEU A 45 -13.18 18.42 -2.72
C LEU A 45 -12.10 19.27 -3.42
N GLU A 46 -12.20 19.43 -4.74
CA GLU A 46 -11.30 20.31 -5.51
C GLU A 46 -11.39 21.77 -5.05
N ALA A 47 -12.61 22.27 -4.78
CA ALA A 47 -12.81 23.64 -4.29
C ALA A 47 -12.23 23.84 -2.88
N VAL A 48 -12.41 22.88 -1.97
CA VAL A 48 -11.86 22.90 -0.60
C VAL A 48 -10.34 22.92 -0.64
N GLU A 49 -9.75 22.05 -1.47
CA GLU A 49 -8.31 21.95 -1.64
C GLU A 49 -7.72 23.22 -2.25
N LYS A 50 -8.34 23.76 -3.29
CA LYS A 50 -7.92 25.04 -3.89
C LYS A 50 -7.97 26.18 -2.86
N ALA A 51 -9.06 26.27 -2.09
CA ALA A 51 -9.20 27.27 -1.04
C ALA A 51 -8.13 27.13 0.05
N TRP A 52 -7.74 25.90 0.40
CA TRP A 52 -6.68 25.64 1.37
C TRP A 52 -5.35 26.24 0.93
N TRP A 53 -4.97 26.04 -0.34
CA TRP A 53 -3.69 26.48 -0.86
C TRP A 53 -3.65 27.95 -1.25
N GLU A 54 -4.72 28.50 -1.80
CA GLU A 54 -4.75 29.88 -2.29
C GLU A 54 -5.08 30.92 -1.21
N ILE A 55 -5.91 30.53 -0.22
CA ILE A 55 -6.46 31.47 0.77
C ILE A 55 -6.08 31.04 2.19
N GLY A 56 -6.33 29.77 2.53
CA GLY A 56 -5.88 29.16 3.78
C GLY A 56 -6.91 28.24 4.45
N PRO A 57 -6.53 27.62 5.58
CA PRO A 57 -7.33 26.58 6.25
C PRO A 57 -8.72 27.03 6.73
N ALA A 58 -8.88 28.31 7.08
CA ALA A 58 -10.17 28.84 7.51
C ALA A 58 -11.17 28.91 6.36
N GLU A 59 -10.72 29.35 5.18
CA GLU A 59 -11.57 29.42 3.99
C GLU A 59 -11.91 28.03 3.48
N ALA A 60 -10.95 27.10 3.43
CA ALA A 60 -11.21 25.71 3.07
C ALA A 60 -12.30 25.06 3.93
N ARG A 61 -12.28 25.31 5.24
CA ARG A 61 -13.34 24.86 6.16
C ARG A 61 -14.68 25.56 5.91
N GLN A 62 -14.66 26.82 5.50
CA GLN A 62 -15.85 27.57 5.14
C GLN A 62 -16.49 27.04 3.85
N VAL A 63 -15.68 26.68 2.84
CA VAL A 63 -16.14 26.02 1.61
C VAL A 63 -16.79 24.66 1.93
N ALA A 64 -16.29 23.96 2.94
CA ALA A 64 -16.81 22.66 3.39
C ALA A 64 -18.10 22.72 4.24
N VAL A 65 -18.61 23.91 4.59
CA VAL A 65 -19.83 24.06 5.40
C VAL A 65 -21.04 23.43 4.68
N GLY A 66 -21.87 22.69 5.41
CA GLY A 66 -22.99 21.91 4.87
C GLY A 66 -22.64 20.47 4.50
N PHE A 67 -21.36 20.10 4.57
CA PHE A 67 -20.86 18.74 4.32
C PHE A 67 -20.22 18.13 5.57
N GLU A 68 -20.66 18.53 6.77
CA GLU A 68 -20.09 18.14 8.07
C GLU A 68 -20.12 16.63 8.32
N HIS A 69 -20.99 15.91 7.61
CA HIS A 69 -21.13 14.46 7.69
C HIS A 69 -20.47 13.71 6.54
N SER A 70 -19.88 14.41 5.56
CA SER A 70 -19.13 13.79 4.46
C SER A 70 -17.82 13.21 4.99
N PRO A 71 -17.62 11.89 4.90
CA PRO A 71 -16.34 11.28 5.24
C PRO A 71 -15.21 11.76 4.33
N ARG A 72 -15.49 12.01 3.04
CA ARG A 72 -14.45 12.40 2.06
C ARG A 72 -13.92 13.79 2.34
N VAL A 73 -14.81 14.75 2.62
CA VAL A 73 -14.41 16.12 2.96
C VAL A 73 -13.64 16.15 4.27
N ALA A 74 -14.10 15.41 5.29
CA ALA A 74 -13.41 15.32 6.56
C ALA A 74 -12.01 14.69 6.43
N VAL A 75 -11.88 13.67 5.59
CA VAL A 75 -10.60 13.04 5.25
C VAL A 75 -9.65 14.01 4.55
N LEU A 76 -10.13 14.75 3.54
CA LEU A 76 -9.32 15.74 2.84
C LEU A 76 -8.79 16.80 3.82
N LEU A 77 -9.67 17.36 4.67
CA LEU A 77 -9.27 18.34 5.68
C LEU A 77 -8.30 17.76 6.71
N GLN A 78 -8.47 16.50 7.10
CA GLN A 78 -7.53 15.78 7.97
C GLN A 78 -6.16 15.65 7.30
N ASP A 79 -6.11 15.22 6.05
CA ASP A 79 -4.86 15.02 5.31
C ASP A 79 -4.13 16.37 5.08
N LEU A 80 -4.87 17.43 4.75
CA LEU A 80 -4.34 18.80 4.63
C LEU A 80 -3.81 19.34 5.96
N GLN A 81 -4.49 19.04 7.08
CA GLN A 81 -4.04 19.42 8.43
C GLN A 81 -2.76 18.68 8.84
N ALA A 82 -2.54 17.46 8.37
CA ALA A 82 -1.36 16.66 8.69
C ALA A 82 -0.06 17.28 8.14
N LEU A 83 -0.16 18.11 7.10
CA LEU A 83 0.99 18.71 6.44
C LEU A 83 1.79 19.59 7.42
N GLY A 84 3.02 19.18 7.70
CA GLY A 84 3.92 19.89 8.60
C GLY A 84 3.73 19.60 10.09
N GLN A 85 2.89 18.63 10.46
CA GLN A 85 2.74 18.16 11.85
C GLN A 85 3.54 16.89 12.09
N SER A 86 3.98 16.68 13.34
CA SER A 86 4.51 15.37 13.72
C SER A 86 3.38 14.34 13.80
N ALA A 87 3.68 13.08 13.43
CA ALA A 87 2.70 12.01 13.46
C ALA A 87 2.11 11.78 14.87
N GLU A 88 2.94 11.97 15.92
CA GLU A 88 2.53 11.80 17.32
C GLU A 88 1.57 12.88 17.80
N GLU A 89 1.83 14.15 17.45
CA GLU A 89 0.92 15.26 17.79
C GLU A 89 -0.39 15.13 17.02
N PHE A 90 -0.30 14.74 15.75
CA PHE A 90 -1.46 14.52 14.89
C PHE A 90 -2.35 13.39 15.42
N GLU A 91 -1.77 12.25 15.80
CA GLU A 91 -2.49 11.14 16.43
C GLU A 91 -3.16 11.58 17.72
N ARG A 92 -2.42 12.24 18.62
CA ARG A 92 -2.94 12.71 19.91
C ARG A 92 -4.13 13.65 19.74
N PHE A 93 -4.05 14.58 18.79
CA PHE A 93 -5.14 15.52 18.49
C PHE A 93 -6.42 14.79 18.07
N TRP A 94 -6.33 13.84 17.15
CA TRP A 94 -7.52 13.13 16.64
C TRP A 94 -8.10 12.15 17.66
N VAL A 95 -7.26 11.50 18.47
CA VAL A 95 -7.73 10.67 19.58
C VAL A 95 -8.49 11.51 20.61
N GLN A 96 -7.95 12.66 21.01
CA GLN A 96 -8.63 13.58 21.92
C GLN A 96 -9.95 14.10 21.33
N ASN A 97 -9.97 14.47 20.04
CA ASN A 97 -11.19 14.92 19.38
C ASN A 97 -12.30 13.86 19.42
N TRP A 98 -11.95 12.59 19.22
CA TRP A 98 -12.86 11.46 19.37
C TRP A 98 -13.36 11.29 20.81
N GLU A 99 -12.48 11.40 21.81
CA GLU A 99 -12.86 11.27 23.22
C GLU A 99 -13.83 12.37 23.67
N GLU A 100 -13.63 13.60 23.21
CA GLU A 100 -14.49 14.74 23.50
C GLU A 100 -15.82 14.69 22.75
N ASN A 101 -15.81 14.17 21.51
CA ASN A 101 -16.98 14.18 20.62
C ASN A 101 -17.17 12.81 19.96
N PRO A 102 -17.63 11.78 20.70
CA PRO A 102 -17.72 10.43 20.16
C PRO A 102 -18.84 10.31 19.12
N GLY A 103 -18.47 10.03 17.86
CA GLY A 103 -19.35 9.61 16.78
C GLY A 103 -18.64 8.76 15.72
N PHE A 104 -19.40 8.26 14.72
CA PHE A 104 -18.81 7.37 13.70
C PHE A 104 -17.64 8.03 12.95
N LEU A 105 -17.76 9.34 12.64
CA LEU A 105 -16.76 10.07 11.86
C LEU A 105 -15.51 10.38 12.69
N SER A 106 -15.67 10.89 13.92
CA SER A 106 -14.53 11.18 14.80
C SER A 106 -13.76 9.92 15.19
N ALA A 107 -14.43 8.78 15.44
CA ALA A 107 -13.76 7.49 15.65
C ALA A 107 -12.94 7.05 14.44
N TYR A 108 -13.48 7.27 13.23
CA TYR A 108 -12.82 6.90 11.99
C TYR A 108 -11.60 7.79 11.71
N LEU A 109 -11.71 9.11 11.92
CA LEU A 109 -10.59 10.03 11.77
C LEU A 109 -9.49 9.75 12.82
N ALA A 110 -9.86 9.44 14.06
CA ALA A 110 -8.93 8.97 15.08
C ALA A 110 -8.24 7.66 14.68
N ALA A 111 -9.00 6.70 14.14
CA ALA A 111 -8.43 5.46 13.63
C ALA A 111 -7.41 5.71 12.51
N ARG A 112 -7.71 6.61 11.55
CA ARG A 112 -6.80 6.96 10.46
C ARG A 112 -5.49 7.56 10.94
N ALA A 113 -5.55 8.43 11.95
CA ALA A 113 -4.38 9.09 12.50
C ALA A 113 -3.48 8.13 13.29
N CYS A 114 -4.02 7.02 13.80
CA CYS A 114 -3.33 6.10 14.67
C CYS A 114 -2.31 5.22 13.94
N GLN A 115 -1.07 5.21 14.44
CA GLN A 115 0.03 4.39 13.89
C GLN A 115 -0.03 2.93 14.34
N ASP A 116 -0.48 2.67 15.57
CA ASP A 116 -0.59 1.31 16.11
C ASP A 116 -1.76 0.54 15.44
N PRO A 117 -1.49 -0.60 14.78
CA PRO A 117 -2.53 -1.35 14.07
C PRO A 117 -3.67 -1.87 14.95
N ASP A 118 -3.38 -2.25 16.20
CA ASP A 118 -4.38 -2.78 17.12
C ASP A 118 -5.31 -1.68 17.61
N ILE A 119 -4.75 -0.51 17.98
CA ILE A 119 -5.53 0.67 18.38
C ILE A 119 -6.35 1.19 17.18
N ARG A 120 -5.74 1.31 15.99
CA ARG A 120 -6.44 1.66 14.74
C ARG A 120 -7.63 0.73 14.50
N GLY A 121 -7.43 -0.58 14.64
CA GLY A 121 -8.48 -1.59 14.46
C GLY A 121 -9.62 -1.44 15.48
N SER A 122 -9.29 -1.12 16.72
CA SER A 122 -10.25 -0.86 17.80
C SER A 122 -11.09 0.38 17.52
N LEU A 123 -10.47 1.52 17.18
CA LEU A 123 -11.14 2.78 16.86
C LEU A 123 -12.03 2.66 15.61
N ALA A 124 -11.54 2.00 14.56
CA ALA A 124 -12.36 1.69 13.40
C ALA A 124 -13.54 0.77 13.75
N GLY A 125 -13.37 -0.13 14.73
CA GLY A 125 -14.45 -0.91 15.33
C GLY A 125 -15.48 -0.04 16.07
N GLN A 126 -15.05 0.99 16.81
CA GLN A 126 -15.96 1.94 17.45
C GLN A 126 -16.77 2.71 16.40
N SER A 127 -16.15 3.18 15.33
CA SER A 127 -16.84 3.85 14.22
C SER A 127 -18.01 3.01 13.68
N LEU A 128 -17.77 1.71 13.48
CA LEU A 128 -18.81 0.77 13.00
C LEU A 128 -19.91 0.47 14.02
N ARG A 129 -19.70 0.70 15.32
CA ARG A 129 -20.77 0.59 16.31
C ARG A 129 -21.78 1.73 16.16
N PHE A 130 -21.32 2.93 15.82
CA PHE A 130 -22.20 4.07 15.52
C PHE A 130 -22.84 3.95 14.14
N LYS A 131 -22.09 3.48 13.14
CA LYS A 131 -22.57 3.33 11.76
C LYS A 131 -22.09 2.00 11.13
N PRO A 132 -22.86 0.90 11.27
CA PRO A 132 -22.44 -0.44 10.84
C PRO A 132 -22.16 -0.62 9.35
N ASP A 133 -22.82 0.18 8.51
CA ASP A 133 -22.69 0.18 7.05
C ASP A 133 -21.56 1.09 6.54
N PHE A 134 -20.77 1.71 7.44
CA PHE A 134 -19.73 2.65 7.05
C PHE A 134 -18.52 1.96 6.40
N VAL A 135 -18.50 2.00 5.06
CA VAL A 135 -17.55 1.27 4.21
C VAL A 135 -16.09 1.60 4.51
N GLN A 136 -15.78 2.88 4.71
CA GLN A 136 -14.42 3.36 4.96
C GLN A 136 -13.83 2.79 6.24
N ALA A 137 -14.64 2.71 7.32
CA ALA A 137 -14.20 2.07 8.56
C ALA A 137 -14.05 0.55 8.43
N ARG A 138 -14.87 -0.12 7.61
CA ARG A 138 -14.69 -1.56 7.29
C ARG A 138 -13.36 -1.81 6.58
N ILE A 139 -13.01 -0.97 5.60
CA ILE A 139 -11.74 -1.05 4.87
C ILE A 139 -10.57 -0.79 5.81
N LEU A 140 -10.65 0.24 6.66
CA LEU A 140 -9.60 0.54 7.63
C LEU A 140 -9.36 -0.63 8.60
N ARG A 141 -10.41 -1.35 9.02
CA ARG A 141 -10.27 -2.58 9.83
C ARG A 141 -9.60 -3.73 9.08
N ILE A 142 -9.78 -3.84 7.78
CA ILE A 142 -9.04 -4.83 6.98
C ILE A 142 -7.56 -4.44 7.01
N GLY A 143 -7.23 -3.19 6.71
CA GLY A 143 -5.86 -2.67 6.71
C GLY A 143 -5.17 -2.66 8.08
N ALA A 144 -5.93 -2.66 9.18
CA ALA A 144 -5.41 -2.72 10.55
C ALA A 144 -4.91 -4.12 10.97
N ARG A 145 -5.27 -5.17 10.24
CA ARG A 145 -4.82 -6.53 10.56
C ARG A 145 -3.43 -6.77 9.96
N PRO A 146 -2.51 -7.41 10.68
CA PRO A 146 -1.22 -7.78 10.11
C PRO A 146 -1.43 -8.80 8.99
N PHE A 147 -1.01 -8.45 7.79
CA PHE A 147 -1.07 -9.33 6.62
C PHE A 147 0.04 -10.37 6.69
N ARG A 148 -0.33 -11.64 6.53
CA ARG A 148 0.63 -12.74 6.43
C ARG A 148 0.74 -13.18 4.98
N VAL A 149 1.94 -13.56 4.56
CA VAL A 149 2.14 -14.14 3.23
C VAL A 149 1.18 -15.33 3.04
N GLY A 150 0.36 -15.28 1.99
CA GLY A 150 -0.67 -16.28 1.69
C GLY A 150 -2.04 -16.06 2.36
N ASP A 151 -2.23 -15.04 3.19
CA ASP A 151 -3.55 -14.65 3.73
C ASP A 151 -4.37 -13.87 2.69
N GLU A 152 -4.97 -14.58 1.74
CA GLU A 152 -5.84 -13.99 0.72
C GLU A 152 -7.23 -13.57 1.25
N GLU A 153 -7.58 -13.89 2.51
CA GLU A 153 -8.90 -13.59 3.07
C GLU A 153 -9.12 -12.06 3.18
N GLY A 154 -8.06 -11.32 3.52
CA GLY A 154 -8.07 -9.85 3.53
C GLY A 154 -8.36 -9.28 2.14
N LEU A 155 -7.66 -9.78 1.12
CA LEU A 155 -7.83 -9.39 -0.27
C LEU A 155 -9.25 -9.68 -0.76
N GLN A 156 -9.77 -10.88 -0.47
CA GLN A 156 -11.09 -11.31 -0.92
C GLN A 156 -12.23 -10.49 -0.31
N ARG A 157 -12.13 -10.20 1.00
CA ARG A 157 -13.08 -9.31 1.68
C ARG A 157 -13.05 -7.91 1.06
N LEU A 158 -11.88 -7.41 0.71
CA LEU A 158 -11.74 -6.09 0.10
C LEU A 158 -12.33 -6.04 -1.31
N ILE A 159 -12.06 -7.05 -2.15
CA ILE A 159 -12.67 -7.18 -3.49
C ILE A 159 -14.20 -7.24 -3.37
N THR A 160 -14.72 -7.95 -2.36
CA THR A 160 -16.17 -8.02 -2.11
C THR A 160 -16.76 -6.66 -1.74
N ILE A 161 -16.05 -5.87 -0.92
CA ILE A 161 -16.47 -4.50 -0.60
C ILE A 161 -16.49 -3.64 -1.87
N LEU A 162 -15.42 -3.70 -2.68
CA LEU A 162 -15.32 -2.93 -3.91
C LEU A 162 -16.34 -3.34 -4.97
N SER A 163 -16.74 -4.61 -5.02
CA SER A 163 -17.84 -5.06 -5.90
C SER A 163 -19.16 -4.37 -5.59
N ASN A 164 -19.41 -4.06 -4.30
CA ASN A 164 -20.63 -3.37 -3.86
C ASN A 164 -20.46 -1.84 -3.77
N HIS A 165 -19.22 -1.38 -3.68
CA HIS A 165 -18.85 0.03 -3.52
C HIS A 165 -17.68 0.38 -4.44
N PRO A 166 -17.89 0.34 -5.78
CA PRO A 166 -16.82 0.52 -6.76
C PRO A 166 -16.20 1.93 -6.71
N GLY A 167 -16.92 2.91 -6.17
CA GLY A 167 -16.45 4.28 -5.95
C GLY A 167 -15.68 4.53 -4.65
N CYS A 168 -15.26 3.48 -3.93
CA CYS A 168 -14.54 3.66 -2.66
C CYS A 168 -13.02 3.78 -2.86
N ALA A 169 -12.53 5.02 -2.79
CA ALA A 169 -11.12 5.37 -2.97
C ALA A 169 -10.18 4.64 -1.99
N GLU A 170 -10.53 4.61 -0.71
CA GLU A 170 -9.74 3.93 0.33
C GLU A 170 -9.64 2.43 0.05
N GLY A 171 -10.68 1.85 -0.55
CA GLY A 171 -10.73 0.44 -0.89
C GLY A 171 -9.76 0.10 -2.00
N TRP A 172 -9.74 0.92 -3.07
CA TRP A 172 -8.77 0.77 -4.16
C TRP A 172 -7.33 1.00 -3.70
N ARG A 173 -7.10 2.01 -2.85
CA ARG A 173 -5.76 2.27 -2.30
C ARG A 173 -5.25 1.08 -1.47
N LEU A 174 -6.08 0.58 -0.54
CA LEU A 174 -5.73 -0.60 0.24
C LEU A 174 -5.53 -1.82 -0.67
N LEU A 175 -6.36 -1.98 -1.71
CA LEU A 175 -6.26 -3.11 -2.63
C LEU A 175 -4.91 -3.10 -3.36
N GLY A 176 -4.47 -1.94 -3.83
CA GLY A 176 -3.15 -1.78 -4.43
C GLY A 176 -2.05 -2.27 -3.50
N HIS A 177 -2.08 -1.79 -2.25
CA HIS A 177 -1.07 -2.12 -1.26
C HIS A 177 -1.04 -3.63 -0.93
N LEU A 178 -2.21 -4.21 -0.67
CA LEU A 178 -2.32 -5.63 -0.33
C LEU A 178 -1.97 -6.53 -1.51
N ALA A 179 -2.46 -6.22 -2.70
CA ALA A 179 -2.15 -6.99 -3.89
C ALA A 179 -0.64 -7.00 -4.16
N SER A 180 0.05 -5.87 -3.96
CA SER A 180 1.51 -5.79 -4.07
C SER A 180 2.22 -6.71 -3.05
N LEU A 181 1.78 -6.72 -1.78
CA LEU A 181 2.33 -7.61 -0.75
C LEU A 181 2.12 -9.12 -1.05
N HIS A 182 1.09 -9.45 -1.82
CA HIS A 182 0.77 -10.82 -2.22
C HIS A 182 1.31 -11.21 -3.61
N GLY A 183 2.13 -10.37 -4.24
CA GLY A 183 2.68 -10.63 -5.58
C GLY A 183 1.63 -10.65 -6.69
N ARG A 184 0.49 -9.98 -6.46
CA ARG A 184 -0.61 -9.82 -7.42
C ARG A 184 -0.47 -8.48 -8.14
N ASP A 185 0.62 -8.32 -8.88
CA ASP A 185 0.98 -7.06 -9.53
C ASP A 185 -0.07 -6.62 -10.56
N ASP A 186 -0.80 -7.56 -11.16
CA ASP A 186 -1.95 -7.31 -12.04
C ASP A 186 -3.07 -6.55 -11.33
N ILE A 187 -3.45 -7.01 -10.14
CA ILE A 187 -4.46 -6.37 -9.29
C ILE A 187 -3.93 -5.06 -8.74
N ALA A 188 -2.67 -5.04 -8.29
CA ALA A 188 -2.04 -3.85 -7.73
C ALA A 188 -2.03 -2.71 -8.76
N LEU A 189 -1.60 -2.99 -9.99
CA LEU A 189 -1.61 -2.03 -11.09
C LEU A 189 -3.03 -1.57 -11.40
N ARG A 190 -3.99 -2.49 -11.54
CA ARG A 190 -5.39 -2.10 -11.80
C ARG A 190 -5.91 -1.17 -10.71
N ALA A 191 -5.64 -1.47 -9.44
CA ALA A 191 -6.06 -0.64 -8.33
C ALA A 191 -5.41 0.75 -8.36
N ALA A 192 -4.10 0.82 -8.62
CA ALA A 192 -3.36 2.06 -8.74
C ALA A 192 -3.78 2.92 -9.95
N LEU A 193 -4.16 2.30 -11.07
CA LEU A 193 -4.72 2.99 -12.25
C LEU A 193 -6.17 3.43 -12.04
N THR A 194 -6.88 2.77 -11.13
CA THR A 194 -8.24 3.17 -10.73
C THR A 194 -8.20 4.35 -9.75
N GLU A 195 -7.10 4.51 -9.01
CA GLU A 195 -6.72 5.77 -8.37
C GLU A 195 -6.30 6.83 -9.42
N PRO A 196 -6.52 8.14 -9.19
CA PRO A 196 -6.77 8.77 -7.89
C PRO A 196 -8.10 9.51 -7.80
N TRP A 197 -8.65 9.55 -6.58
CA TRP A 197 -9.88 10.25 -6.24
C TRP A 197 -9.61 11.60 -5.53
N VAL A 198 -8.35 12.02 -5.36
CA VAL A 198 -7.95 13.39 -5.02
C VAL A 198 -6.74 13.75 -5.89
N ASN A 199 -6.69 14.99 -6.38
CA ASN A 199 -5.97 15.37 -7.59
C ASN A 199 -4.72 16.23 -7.37
N THR A 200 -4.20 16.37 -6.15
CA THR A 200 -3.09 17.32 -5.93
C THR A 200 -1.69 16.79 -6.13
N HIS A 201 -1.45 15.50 -5.89
CA HIS A 201 -0.12 14.94 -6.07
C HIS A 201 -0.19 13.53 -6.62
N SER A 202 0.74 13.19 -7.51
CA SER A 202 1.07 11.81 -7.85
C SER A 202 1.29 11.09 -6.52
N SER A 203 0.33 10.24 -6.14
CA SER A 203 0.48 9.43 -4.95
C SER A 203 1.72 8.59 -5.17
N GLU A 204 2.76 8.80 -4.35
CA GLU A 204 4.01 8.07 -4.45
C GLU A 204 3.76 6.55 -4.50
N PHE A 205 2.75 6.09 -3.77
CA PHE A 205 2.26 4.72 -3.84
C PHE A 205 1.80 4.30 -5.26
N VAL A 206 1.01 5.13 -5.94
CA VAL A 206 0.56 4.87 -7.32
C VAL A 206 1.75 4.85 -8.27
N MET A 207 2.64 5.83 -8.15
CA MET A 207 3.86 5.91 -8.94
C MET A 207 4.70 4.63 -8.77
N GLN A 208 5.01 4.25 -7.52
CA GLN A 208 5.75 3.04 -7.20
C GLN A 208 5.07 1.78 -7.74
N THR A 209 3.74 1.70 -7.67
CA THR A 209 2.97 0.55 -8.18
C THR A 209 3.06 0.46 -9.70
N LYS A 210 2.95 1.58 -10.42
CA LYS A 210 3.14 1.62 -11.88
C LYS A 210 4.56 1.22 -12.27
N VAL A 211 5.57 1.71 -11.55
CA VAL A 211 6.98 1.35 -11.78
C VAL A 211 7.22 -0.14 -11.55
N ARG A 212 6.71 -0.72 -10.45
CA ARG A 212 6.80 -2.17 -10.19
C ARG A 212 6.13 -3.00 -11.28
N ALA A 213 4.98 -2.57 -11.77
CA ALA A 213 4.30 -3.27 -12.86
C ALA A 213 5.09 -3.18 -14.18
N ALA A 214 5.64 -2.01 -14.51
CA ALA A 214 6.51 -1.83 -15.66
C ALA A 214 7.78 -2.71 -15.54
N LEU A 215 8.37 -2.81 -14.36
CA LEU A 215 9.48 -3.73 -14.07
C LEU A 215 9.09 -5.20 -14.31
N ALA A 216 7.96 -5.64 -13.77
CA ALA A 216 7.46 -7.00 -13.96
C ALA A 216 7.18 -7.32 -15.44
N ALA A 217 6.80 -6.31 -16.23
CA ALA A 217 6.61 -6.42 -17.67
C ALA A 217 7.92 -6.31 -18.49
N GLY A 218 9.05 -6.01 -17.87
CA GLY A 218 10.32 -5.74 -18.55
C GLY A 218 10.37 -4.39 -19.29
N GLU A 219 9.42 -3.49 -19.01
CA GLU A 219 9.30 -2.18 -19.62
C GLU A 219 10.15 -1.12 -18.89
N PHE A 220 11.47 -1.31 -18.89
CA PHE A 220 12.38 -0.50 -18.07
C PHE A 220 12.38 0.99 -18.43
N ASN A 221 12.24 1.33 -19.72
CA ASN A 221 12.16 2.73 -20.15
C ASN A 221 10.90 3.41 -19.63
N THR A 222 9.76 2.70 -19.60
CA THR A 222 8.51 3.19 -19.01
C THR A 222 8.70 3.43 -17.52
N ALA A 223 9.32 2.48 -16.81
CA ALA A 223 9.62 2.60 -15.38
C ALA A 223 10.48 3.84 -15.06
N LEU A 224 11.54 4.08 -15.85
CA LEU A 224 12.40 5.27 -15.70
C LEU A 224 11.63 6.57 -15.99
N GLN A 225 10.86 6.62 -17.08
CA GLN A 225 10.06 7.79 -17.43
C GLN A 225 9.05 8.16 -16.33
N ILE A 226 8.45 7.17 -15.67
CA ILE A 226 7.54 7.41 -14.55
C ILE A 226 8.29 8.05 -13.37
N LEU A 227 9.48 7.54 -13.03
CA LEU A 227 10.31 8.08 -11.94
C LEU A 227 10.85 9.49 -12.26
N ASP A 228 11.22 9.74 -13.52
CA ASP A 228 11.76 11.03 -13.98
C ASP A 228 10.69 12.13 -14.09
N ALA A 229 9.42 11.75 -14.24
CA ALA A 229 8.30 12.69 -14.32
C ALA A 229 7.92 13.30 -12.95
N GLU A 230 8.46 12.79 -11.85
CA GLU A 230 8.20 13.31 -10.52
C GLU A 230 8.92 14.64 -10.29
N SER A 231 8.15 15.69 -9.98
CA SER A 231 8.70 17.03 -9.71
C SER A 231 9.31 17.16 -8.31
N ALA A 232 8.95 16.27 -7.39
CA ALA A 232 9.46 16.23 -6.02
C ALA A 232 10.65 15.28 -5.91
N PRO A 233 11.62 15.55 -5.02
CA PRO A 233 12.68 14.59 -4.73
C PRO A 233 12.08 13.24 -4.31
N LEU A 234 12.54 12.16 -4.94
CA LEU A 234 12.11 10.81 -4.62
C LEU A 234 12.40 10.45 -3.16
N SER A 235 11.46 9.77 -2.49
CA SER A 235 11.69 9.21 -1.16
C SER A 235 12.83 8.17 -1.17
N LYS A 236 13.20 7.69 0.01
CA LYS A 236 14.17 6.59 0.13
C LYS A 236 13.66 5.34 -0.61
N GLU A 237 12.39 4.99 -0.44
CA GLU A 237 11.73 3.83 -1.02
C GLU A 237 11.68 3.94 -2.56
N SER A 238 11.36 5.12 -3.08
CA SER A 238 11.35 5.37 -4.53
C SER A 238 12.75 5.38 -5.14
N ARG A 239 13.78 5.83 -4.40
CA ARG A 239 15.18 5.72 -4.84
C ARG A 239 15.69 4.28 -4.83
N LEU A 240 15.26 3.45 -3.87
CA LEU A 240 15.54 2.01 -3.90
C LEU A 240 14.88 1.33 -5.11
N LEU A 241 13.67 1.77 -5.47
CA LEU A 241 13.00 1.30 -6.67
C LEU A 241 13.74 1.76 -7.94
N LEU A 242 14.18 3.01 -8.02
CA LEU A 242 15.03 3.51 -9.11
C LEU A 242 16.30 2.67 -9.27
N ALA A 243 17.01 2.39 -8.18
CA ALA A 243 18.19 1.53 -8.19
C ALA A 243 17.86 0.14 -8.80
N THR A 244 16.73 -0.44 -8.44
CA THR A 244 16.25 -1.70 -9.02
C THR A 244 16.02 -1.58 -10.52
N VAL A 245 15.36 -0.51 -10.99
CA VAL A 245 15.15 -0.27 -12.43
C VAL A 245 16.47 -0.10 -13.18
N LEU A 246 17.44 0.61 -12.61
CA LEU A 246 18.76 0.80 -13.21
C LEU A 246 19.51 -0.53 -13.36
N VAL A 247 19.46 -1.38 -12.33
CA VAL A 247 20.03 -2.73 -12.38
C VAL A 247 19.41 -3.57 -13.49
N GLU A 248 18.09 -3.71 -13.49
CA GLU A 248 17.36 -4.56 -14.44
C GLU A 248 17.45 -4.04 -15.88
N SER A 249 17.67 -2.72 -16.06
CA SER A 249 17.91 -2.10 -17.37
C SER A 249 19.36 -2.17 -17.86
N GLY A 250 20.25 -2.84 -17.13
CA GLY A 250 21.66 -3.00 -17.52
C GLY A 250 22.55 -1.80 -17.19
N ARG A 251 22.15 -0.94 -16.23
CA ARG A 251 22.86 0.26 -15.77
C ARG A 251 23.33 0.11 -14.30
N PRO A 252 24.10 -0.93 -13.94
CA PRO A 252 24.43 -1.22 -12.54
C PRO A 252 25.37 -0.19 -11.88
N GLU A 253 26.20 0.50 -12.66
CA GLU A 253 27.07 1.56 -12.13
C GLU A 253 26.26 2.78 -11.69
N GLU A 254 25.21 3.15 -12.43
CA GLU A 254 24.30 4.23 -12.02
C GLU A 254 23.47 3.82 -10.80
N SER A 255 23.06 2.55 -10.73
CA SER A 255 22.45 2.01 -9.51
C SER A 255 23.38 2.11 -8.30
N ARG A 256 24.70 1.90 -8.49
CA ARG A 256 25.68 2.03 -7.40
C ARG A 256 25.67 3.45 -6.85
N GLU A 257 25.75 4.45 -7.72
CA GLU A 257 25.76 5.86 -7.32
C GLU A 257 24.49 6.24 -6.52
N VAL A 258 23.32 5.76 -6.96
CA VAL A 258 22.05 5.96 -6.24
C VAL A 258 22.09 5.33 -4.86
N LEU A 259 22.53 4.06 -4.75
CA LEU A 259 22.58 3.34 -3.47
C LEU A 259 23.65 3.89 -2.52
N GLU A 260 24.81 4.33 -3.01
CA GLU A 260 25.86 4.96 -2.18
C GLU A 260 25.42 6.34 -1.66
N THR A 261 24.69 7.11 -2.47
CA THR A 261 24.06 8.36 -2.03
C THR A 261 23.01 8.10 -0.94
N LEU A 262 22.19 7.05 -1.11
CA LEU A 262 21.25 6.61 -0.09
C LEU A 262 21.96 6.19 1.21
N LEU A 263 23.03 5.40 1.12
CA LEU A 263 23.79 4.95 2.28
C LEU A 263 24.43 6.14 3.03
N SER A 264 24.92 7.14 2.30
CA SER A 264 25.46 8.37 2.92
C SER A 264 24.40 9.13 3.72
N SER A 265 23.14 9.09 3.28
CA SER A 265 22.00 9.70 3.96
C SER A 265 21.45 8.83 5.10
N PHE A 266 21.54 7.51 4.95
CA PHE A 266 21.01 6.51 5.88
C PHE A 266 22.06 5.41 6.16
N PRO A 267 23.11 5.69 6.96
CA PRO A 267 24.29 4.82 7.06
C PRO A 267 24.06 3.42 7.63
N GLN A 268 22.93 3.20 8.29
CA GLN A 268 22.56 1.94 8.94
C GLN A 268 21.29 1.32 8.33
N ASP A 269 20.83 1.81 7.16
CA ASP A 269 19.63 1.24 6.54
C ASP A 269 19.93 -0.14 5.97
N HIS A 270 19.32 -1.16 6.57
CA HIS A 270 19.54 -2.55 6.21
C HIS A 270 19.11 -2.88 4.77
N ASN A 271 18.10 -2.21 4.21
CA ASN A 271 17.68 -2.44 2.83
C ASN A 271 18.74 -1.90 1.86
N VAL A 272 19.29 -0.71 2.13
CA VAL A 272 20.37 -0.13 1.30
C VAL A 272 21.61 -1.01 1.33
N LEU A 273 22.04 -1.44 2.53
CA LEU A 273 23.21 -2.31 2.71
C LEU A 273 23.05 -3.67 2.00
N PHE A 274 21.89 -4.31 2.15
CA PHE A 274 21.61 -5.57 1.48
C PHE A 274 21.61 -5.41 -0.06
N ASN A 275 20.97 -4.35 -0.57
CA ASN A 275 20.90 -4.09 -2.01
C ASN A 275 22.28 -3.76 -2.61
N LEU A 276 23.15 -3.05 -1.88
CA LEU A 276 24.55 -2.86 -2.30
C LEU A 276 25.30 -4.21 -2.36
N GLY A 277 25.13 -5.07 -1.36
CA GLY A 277 25.74 -6.41 -1.37
C GLY A 277 25.29 -7.24 -2.58
N VAL A 278 24.00 -7.20 -2.92
CA VAL A 278 23.43 -7.87 -4.10
C VAL A 278 23.98 -7.26 -5.40
N LEU A 279 23.98 -5.92 -5.51
CA LEU A 279 24.50 -5.20 -6.67
C LEU A 279 25.94 -5.59 -6.98
N TYR A 280 26.80 -5.55 -5.96
CA TYR A 280 28.22 -5.89 -6.12
C TYR A 280 28.44 -7.36 -6.48
N ARG A 281 27.61 -8.28 -5.95
CA ARG A 281 27.74 -9.71 -6.23
C ARG A 281 27.27 -10.07 -7.64
N ASP A 282 26.06 -9.65 -8.00
CA ASP A 282 25.36 -10.18 -9.18
C ASP A 282 25.62 -9.36 -10.44
N TYR A 283 25.88 -8.06 -10.30
CA TYR A 283 25.89 -7.14 -11.44
C TYR A 283 27.25 -6.50 -11.69
N LEU A 284 27.97 -6.14 -10.63
CA LEU A 284 29.32 -5.54 -10.76
C LEU A 284 30.45 -6.57 -10.67
N GLY A 285 30.16 -7.80 -10.22
CA GLY A 285 31.15 -8.88 -10.09
C GLY A 285 32.27 -8.59 -9.08
N ASN A 286 32.08 -7.65 -8.16
CA ASN A 286 33.06 -7.28 -7.13
C ASN A 286 32.75 -8.01 -5.83
N LYS A 287 33.32 -9.21 -5.72
CA LYS A 287 33.09 -10.12 -4.60
C LYS A 287 33.52 -9.52 -3.26
N GLU A 288 34.62 -8.77 -3.24
CA GLU A 288 35.19 -8.17 -2.03
C GLU A 288 34.24 -7.12 -1.44
N GLN A 289 33.68 -6.25 -2.28
CA GLN A 289 32.67 -5.28 -1.85
C GLN A 289 31.38 -5.96 -1.42
N ALA A 290 30.92 -6.98 -2.15
CA ALA A 290 29.74 -7.75 -1.75
C ALA A 290 29.89 -8.35 -0.35
N ILE A 291 31.04 -8.98 -0.05
CA ILE A 291 31.34 -9.51 1.29
C ILE A 291 31.30 -8.40 2.35
N THR A 292 31.86 -7.23 2.03
CA THR A 292 31.92 -6.09 2.96
C THR A 292 30.51 -5.63 3.33
N TYR A 293 29.65 -5.35 2.35
CA TYR A 293 28.28 -4.91 2.62
C TYR A 293 27.42 -5.97 3.30
N PHE A 294 27.54 -7.24 2.94
CA PHE A 294 26.82 -8.30 3.64
C PHE A 294 27.29 -8.50 5.09
N ARG A 295 28.55 -8.23 5.41
CA ARG A 295 29.02 -8.24 6.80
C ARG A 295 28.41 -7.09 7.58
N ILE A 296 28.47 -5.86 7.05
CA ILE A 296 27.87 -4.68 7.69
C ILE A 296 26.36 -4.89 7.91
N PHE A 297 25.65 -5.43 6.91
CA PHE A 297 24.23 -5.78 7.02
C PHE A 297 23.93 -6.78 8.17
N LEU A 298 24.88 -7.66 8.52
CA LEU A 298 24.75 -8.66 9.58
C LEU A 298 25.41 -8.27 10.91
N GLU A 299 26.15 -7.17 10.96
CA GLU A 299 26.91 -6.71 12.13
C GLU A 299 26.02 -6.08 13.22
N ASP A 300 24.75 -5.78 12.92
CA ASP A 300 23.82 -5.20 13.90
C ASP A 300 23.35 -6.22 14.95
N GLU A 301 23.92 -6.12 16.17
CA GLU A 301 23.89 -7.10 17.26
C GLU A 301 22.53 -7.35 17.93
N SER A 302 21.48 -6.59 17.61
CA SER A 302 20.17 -6.84 18.22
C SER A 302 19.48 -8.08 17.64
N GLY A 303 19.75 -8.44 16.37
CA GLY A 303 19.06 -9.52 15.65
C GLY A 303 17.53 -9.40 15.58
N ALA A 304 16.94 -8.35 16.17
CA ALA A 304 15.53 -8.23 16.49
C ALA A 304 14.71 -7.46 15.43
N GLY A 305 15.35 -7.02 14.34
CA GLY A 305 14.69 -6.22 13.30
C GLY A 305 15.02 -6.57 11.85
N LEU A 306 15.97 -7.48 11.59
CA LEU A 306 16.35 -7.84 10.21
C LEU A 306 15.26 -8.71 9.54
N PRO A 307 14.91 -8.46 8.26
CA PRO A 307 14.05 -9.38 7.52
C PRO A 307 14.68 -10.78 7.45
N LEU A 308 14.05 -11.75 8.12
CA LEU A 308 14.56 -13.12 8.22
C LEU A 308 15.00 -13.72 6.86
N PRO A 309 14.27 -13.55 5.75
CA PRO A 309 14.71 -14.03 4.44
C PRO A 309 16.05 -13.42 3.98
N GLN A 310 16.20 -12.10 4.08
CA GLN A 310 17.44 -11.40 3.67
C GLN A 310 18.62 -11.81 4.56
N MET A 311 18.38 -11.97 5.88
CA MET A 311 19.41 -12.45 6.81
C MET A 311 19.90 -13.85 6.45
N LEU A 312 18.99 -14.80 6.23
CA LEU A 312 19.34 -16.18 5.85
C LEU A 312 20.09 -16.19 4.52
N GLN A 313 19.64 -15.39 3.56
CA GLN A 313 20.24 -15.29 2.24
C GLN A 313 21.65 -14.69 2.28
N ALA A 314 21.85 -13.58 2.99
CA ALA A 314 23.17 -12.95 3.16
C ALA A 314 24.16 -13.91 3.84
N ARG A 315 23.73 -14.65 4.87
CA ARG A 315 24.56 -15.67 5.53
C ARG A 315 24.97 -16.80 4.57
N LEU A 316 24.04 -17.29 3.75
CA LEU A 316 24.32 -18.30 2.74
C LEU A 316 25.36 -17.80 1.72
N TRP A 317 25.14 -16.60 1.17
CA TRP A 317 26.04 -16.02 0.19
C TRP A 317 27.43 -15.74 0.75
N LEU A 318 27.53 -15.20 1.97
CA LEU A 318 28.81 -15.04 2.64
C LEU A 318 29.54 -16.36 2.78
N LYS A 319 28.87 -17.42 3.24
CA LYS A 319 29.47 -18.75 3.35
C LYS A 319 30.04 -19.22 2.02
N VAL A 320 29.27 -19.12 0.93
CA VAL A 320 29.71 -19.51 -0.41
C VAL A 320 30.89 -18.66 -0.88
N MET A 321 30.84 -17.34 -0.70
CA MET A 321 31.88 -16.43 -1.15
C MET A 321 33.18 -16.55 -0.33
N THR A 322 33.12 -16.86 0.95
CA THR A 322 34.31 -17.00 1.81
C THR A 322 34.89 -18.42 1.85
N SER A 323 34.19 -19.40 1.26
CA SER A 323 34.71 -20.76 1.12
C SER A 323 35.84 -20.78 0.09
N LYS A 324 36.96 -21.41 0.45
CA LYS A 324 38.14 -21.59 -0.41
C LYS A 324 37.86 -22.56 -1.55
#